data_AF-A0A661NN15-F1
#
_entry.id   AF-A0A661NN15-F1
#
_cell.length_a   1.000
_cell.length_b   1.000
_cell.length_c   1.000
_cell.angle_alpha   90.00
_cell.angle_beta   90.00
_cell.angle_gamma   90.00
#
_symmetry.space_group_name_H-M   'P 1'
#
loop_
_entity.id
_entity.type
_entity.pdbx_description
1 polymer ?
#
loop_
_entity_poly.entity_id
_entity_poly.type
_entity_poly.pdbx_seq_one_letter_code
_entity_poly.pdbx_strand_id
1 'polypeptide(L)'
;MLTLSAVALLATAVACGGASGPGEASSARPALGPLGLLIPAGAQLVVTARPADLMAAASTRSVIDAVFGPDQRDAFARRNGVEPHELEEVVVAEYEHGFVILAKGPWSAEDLVVATGTRMTSVEVSADEPFVRRSGFLGTERRDITAVDEHTVLFTAGVPDLTAAILARVRRGSSPPGAGGGTGGAAVPALGAPDLAPLYARHEGAALALYAPEPLELPPGLGTSLLLARQRALLAVVGPGPGDTLAFGVHLVGEFPPGASANFENLVRSMASTDLGAAIGIRAGLESLQVEVDEGAAIMGLEVPAETLALGLRLVFGGEIAELLAVPGGGG
;
A
#
# COMPACT_ATOMS: atom_id res chain seq x y z
N MET A 1 -12.47 0.99 4.02
CA MET A 1 -11.99 2.33 4.42
C MET A 1 -10.47 2.43 4.30
N LEU A 2 -9.69 1.52 4.91
CA LEU A 2 -8.21 1.59 4.99
C LEU A 2 -7.42 1.58 3.66
N THR A 3 -7.81 0.82 2.64
CA THR A 3 -7.10 0.79 1.33
C THR A 3 -7.26 2.06 0.50
N LEU A 4 -8.44 2.66 0.56
CA LEU A 4 -8.74 3.95 -0.07
C LEU A 4 -8.20 5.11 0.76
N SER A 5 -8.19 4.96 2.09
CA SER A 5 -7.44 5.84 2.97
C SER A 5 -5.95 5.80 2.67
N ALA A 6 -5.34 4.69 2.23
CA ALA A 6 -3.92 4.65 1.85
C ALA A 6 -3.63 5.44 0.55
N VAL A 7 -4.51 5.34 -0.46
CA VAL A 7 -4.42 6.15 -1.70
C VAL A 7 -4.75 7.62 -1.42
N ALA A 8 -5.75 7.89 -0.56
CA ALA A 8 -6.08 9.23 -0.08
C ALA A 8 -5.04 9.81 0.90
N LEU A 9 -4.29 8.95 1.63
CA LEU A 9 -3.16 9.35 2.47
C LEU A 9 -2.00 9.78 1.60
N LEU A 10 -1.76 9.10 0.48
CA LEU A 10 -0.84 9.57 -0.55
C LEU A 10 -1.24 10.99 -0.99
N ALA A 11 -2.54 11.24 -1.20
CA ALA A 11 -3.08 12.52 -1.68
C ALA A 11 -3.15 13.65 -0.63
N THR A 12 -3.28 13.33 0.66
CA THR A 12 -3.36 14.30 1.76
C THR A 12 -2.01 14.63 2.39
N ALA A 13 -1.02 13.71 2.32
CA ALA A 13 0.26 13.85 2.99
C ALA A 13 1.28 14.76 2.29
N VAL A 14 0.98 15.34 1.13
CA VAL A 14 1.90 16.25 0.44
C VAL A 14 1.14 17.50 0.00
N ALA A 15 1.19 18.52 0.87
CA ALA A 15 0.49 19.77 0.68
C ALA A 15 1.44 20.91 0.32
N CYS A 16 1.24 21.46 -0.90
CA CYS A 16 1.60 22.81 -1.38
C CYS A 16 3.01 23.05 -1.96
N GLY A 17 3.17 22.81 -3.27
CA GLY A 17 3.77 23.77 -4.22
C GLY A 17 5.29 23.76 -4.48
N GLY A 18 5.67 23.70 -5.77
CA GLY A 18 6.97 24.12 -6.31
C GLY A 18 7.76 23.02 -7.02
N ALA A 19 7.84 23.08 -8.36
CA ALA A 19 8.67 22.21 -9.21
C ALA A 19 10.14 22.65 -9.17
N SER A 20 11.07 21.70 -8.99
CA SER A 20 12.52 21.92 -9.10
C SER A 20 13.05 21.25 -10.37
N GLY A 21 13.94 21.94 -11.09
CA GLY A 21 14.55 21.48 -12.34
C GLY A 21 15.60 20.37 -12.14
N PRO A 22 16.14 19.82 -13.25
CA PRO A 22 16.97 18.61 -13.21
C PRO A 22 18.32 18.87 -12.53
N GLY A 23 18.59 18.19 -11.40
CA GLY A 23 19.88 18.15 -10.72
C GLY A 23 20.86 17.16 -11.35
N GLU A 24 22.16 17.45 -11.26
CA GLU A 24 23.27 16.61 -11.71
C GLU A 24 23.34 15.26 -10.96
N ALA A 25 23.70 14.19 -11.69
CA ALA A 25 23.70 12.82 -11.21
C ALA A 25 24.68 12.57 -10.05
N SER A 26 24.13 12.11 -8.92
CA SER A 26 24.84 11.68 -7.70
C SER A 26 25.32 10.23 -7.82
N SER A 27 26.35 9.86 -7.06
CA SER A 27 27.05 8.57 -7.13
C SER A 27 26.10 7.36 -7.01
N ALA A 28 26.15 6.45 -7.98
CA ALA A 28 25.27 5.29 -8.11
C ALA A 28 25.25 4.42 -6.84
N ARG A 29 24.17 4.54 -6.05
CA ARG A 29 23.87 3.62 -4.96
C ARG A 29 23.34 2.31 -5.57
N PRO A 30 23.64 1.13 -4.99
CA PRO A 30 23.08 -0.12 -5.49
C PRO A 30 21.54 -0.06 -5.42
N ALA A 31 20.90 -0.48 -6.51
CA ALA A 31 19.44 -0.49 -6.60
C ALA A 31 18.84 -1.30 -5.45
N LEU A 32 17.87 -0.71 -4.75
CA LEU A 32 17.14 -1.42 -3.71
C LEU A 32 16.36 -2.59 -4.30
N GLY A 33 16.29 -3.68 -3.53
CA GLY A 33 15.33 -4.75 -3.79
C GLY A 33 13.89 -4.31 -3.55
N PRO A 34 12.93 -5.25 -3.53
CA PRO A 34 11.52 -4.95 -3.33
C PRO A 34 11.28 -4.15 -2.04
N LEU A 35 10.53 -3.05 -2.13
CA LEU A 35 10.33 -2.12 -1.03
C LEU A 35 9.57 -2.76 0.13
N GLY A 36 8.71 -3.74 -0.14
CA GLY A 36 7.95 -4.47 0.88
C GLY A 36 8.82 -5.17 1.93
N LEU A 37 10.04 -5.58 1.54
CA LEU A 37 11.00 -6.23 2.45
C LEU A 37 11.77 -5.25 3.33
N LEU A 38 11.57 -3.95 3.15
CA LEU A 38 12.13 -2.90 4.00
C LEU A 38 11.24 -2.60 5.21
N ILE A 39 9.96 -2.97 5.16
CA ILE A 39 8.96 -2.67 6.20
C ILE A 39 9.28 -3.41 7.50
N PRO A 40 9.51 -2.69 8.62
CA PRO A 40 9.72 -3.29 9.94
C PRO A 40 8.51 -4.11 10.41
N ALA A 41 8.76 -5.10 11.27
CA ALA A 41 7.69 -5.83 11.97
C ALA A 41 6.78 -4.90 12.80
N GLY A 42 5.60 -5.40 13.15
CA GLY A 42 4.58 -4.65 13.91
C GLY A 42 3.66 -3.79 13.04
N ALA A 43 3.75 -3.90 11.71
CA ALA A 43 2.77 -3.29 10.82
C ALA A 43 1.45 -4.08 10.92
N GLN A 44 0.34 -3.37 11.15
CA GLN A 44 -1.01 -3.94 11.18
C GLN A 44 -1.51 -4.24 9.76
N LEU A 45 -1.10 -3.39 8.81
CA LEU A 45 -1.45 -3.48 7.41
C LEU A 45 -0.25 -3.07 6.56
N VAL A 46 -0.02 -3.79 5.46
CA VAL A 46 0.95 -3.42 4.43
C VAL A 46 0.29 -3.51 3.06
N VAL A 47 0.29 -2.45 2.30
CA VAL A 47 -0.21 -2.41 0.91
C VAL A 47 0.97 -2.21 0.00
N THR A 48 1.15 -3.08 -1.00
CA THR A 48 2.12 -2.91 -2.07
C THR A 48 1.37 -2.72 -3.39
N ALA A 49 1.81 -1.78 -4.21
CA ALA A 49 1.21 -1.55 -5.52
C ALA A 49 2.26 -1.18 -6.57
N ARG A 50 1.94 -1.45 -7.83
CA ARG A 50 2.69 -1.06 -9.02
C ARG A 50 1.79 -0.18 -9.89
N PRO A 51 1.69 1.14 -9.60
CA PRO A 51 0.74 2.01 -10.26
C PRO A 51 0.88 2.05 -11.78
N ALA A 52 2.11 2.00 -12.32
CA ALA A 52 2.34 1.89 -13.76
C ALA A 52 1.65 0.65 -14.37
N ASP A 53 1.75 -0.51 -13.72
CA ASP A 53 1.13 -1.75 -14.17
C ASP A 53 -0.40 -1.69 -14.08
N LEU A 54 -0.93 -1.13 -12.98
CA LEU A 54 -2.36 -0.90 -12.81
C LEU A 54 -2.93 0.05 -13.87
N MET A 55 -2.13 1.03 -14.32
CA MET A 55 -2.57 1.98 -15.34
C MET A 55 -2.42 1.42 -16.76
N ALA A 56 -1.57 0.41 -16.98
CA ALA A 56 -1.37 -0.22 -18.28
C ALA A 56 -2.61 -1.01 -18.75
N ALA A 57 -3.33 -1.68 -17.85
CA ALA A 57 -4.54 -2.43 -18.18
C ALA A 57 -5.80 -1.55 -18.14
N ALA A 58 -6.66 -1.70 -19.15
CA ALA A 58 -7.88 -0.89 -19.30
C ALA A 58 -8.90 -1.12 -18.16
N SER A 59 -9.04 -2.38 -17.71
CA SER A 59 -9.97 -2.77 -16.65
C SER A 59 -9.61 -2.16 -15.29
N THR A 60 -8.32 -2.16 -14.94
CA THR A 60 -7.82 -1.51 -13.72
C THR A 60 -7.83 0.01 -13.84
N ARG A 61 -7.48 0.57 -15.00
CA ARG A 61 -7.53 2.02 -15.24
C ARG A 61 -8.93 2.58 -15.07
N SER A 62 -9.97 1.92 -15.59
CA SER A 62 -11.35 2.42 -15.49
C SER A 62 -11.83 2.52 -14.03
N VAL A 63 -11.40 1.59 -13.19
CA VAL A 63 -11.66 1.57 -11.74
C VAL A 63 -10.86 2.68 -11.03
N ILE A 64 -9.59 2.88 -11.40
CA ILE A 64 -8.80 3.98 -10.85
C ILE A 64 -9.40 5.32 -11.26
N ASP A 65 -9.80 5.51 -12.51
CA ASP A 65 -10.44 6.74 -12.99
C ASP A 65 -11.78 7.04 -12.30
N ALA A 66 -12.46 6.02 -11.79
CA ALA A 66 -13.69 6.18 -11.00
C ALA A 66 -13.44 6.75 -9.60
N VAL A 67 -12.26 6.52 -9.04
CA VAL A 67 -11.90 6.88 -7.66
C VAL A 67 -10.96 8.09 -7.63
N PHE A 68 -9.95 8.07 -8.49
CA PHE A 68 -8.88 9.04 -8.56
C PHE A 68 -8.71 9.47 -10.02
N GLY A 69 -9.65 10.29 -10.49
CA GLY A 69 -9.79 10.66 -11.90
C GLY A 69 -8.62 11.49 -12.45
N PRO A 70 -8.57 11.72 -13.77
CA PRO A 70 -7.49 12.46 -14.42
C PRO A 70 -7.22 13.83 -13.79
N ASP A 71 -8.25 14.64 -13.54
CA ASP A 71 -8.10 15.97 -12.96
C ASP A 71 -7.47 15.94 -11.55
N GLN A 72 -7.82 14.92 -10.75
CA GLN A 72 -7.28 14.72 -9.41
C GLN A 72 -5.82 14.27 -9.46
N ARG A 73 -5.47 13.41 -10.42
CA ARG A 73 -4.07 13.01 -10.66
C ARG A 73 -3.23 14.17 -11.14
N ASP A 74 -3.72 14.97 -12.08
CA ASP A 74 -3.01 16.14 -12.57
C ASP A 74 -2.82 17.17 -11.46
N ALA A 75 -3.84 17.36 -10.61
CA ALA A 75 -3.73 18.21 -9.42
C ALA A 75 -2.69 17.67 -8.44
N PHE A 76 -2.67 16.36 -8.20
CA PHE A 76 -1.66 15.69 -7.39
C PHE A 76 -0.25 15.91 -7.97
N ALA A 77 -0.07 15.69 -9.27
CA ALA A 77 1.22 15.82 -9.94
C ALA A 77 1.75 17.24 -9.89
N ARG A 78 0.92 18.25 -10.23
CA ARG A 78 1.29 19.66 -10.10
C ARG A 78 1.66 20.03 -8.66
N ARG A 79 0.98 19.44 -7.67
CA ARG A 79 1.21 19.73 -6.25
C ARG A 79 2.48 19.08 -5.75
N ASN A 80 2.76 17.84 -6.13
CA ASN A 80 3.76 16.99 -5.50
C ASN A 80 5.02 16.83 -6.33
N GLY A 81 4.98 17.20 -7.62
CA GLY A 81 6.06 16.92 -8.56
C GLY A 81 6.22 15.43 -8.87
N VAL A 82 5.19 14.63 -8.59
CA VAL A 82 5.18 13.18 -8.75
C VAL A 82 3.96 12.78 -9.54
N GLU A 83 4.18 12.12 -10.68
CA GLU A 83 3.12 11.53 -11.47
C GLU A 83 2.72 10.17 -10.86
N PRO A 84 1.53 10.06 -10.22
CA PRO A 84 1.19 8.87 -9.43
C PRO A 84 1.02 7.61 -10.29
N HIS A 85 0.82 7.77 -11.59
CA HIS A 85 0.69 6.68 -12.55
C HIS A 85 2.05 6.21 -13.11
N GLU A 86 3.12 6.95 -12.87
CA GLU A 86 4.48 6.59 -13.30
C GLU A 86 5.29 5.90 -12.18
N LEU A 87 4.70 5.76 -10.98
CA LEU A 87 5.33 5.04 -9.87
C LEU A 87 5.61 3.59 -10.27
N GLU A 88 6.85 3.14 -10.08
CA GLU A 88 7.26 1.74 -10.31
C GLU A 88 6.73 0.83 -9.18
N GLU A 89 6.88 1.28 -7.94
CA GLU A 89 6.47 0.55 -6.75
C GLU A 89 6.12 1.54 -5.64
N VAL A 90 5.01 1.28 -4.94
CA VAL A 90 4.66 1.99 -3.70
C VAL A 90 4.30 0.98 -2.63
N VAL A 91 4.79 1.21 -1.42
CA VAL A 91 4.47 0.42 -0.24
C VAL A 91 3.98 1.35 0.86
N VAL A 92 2.79 1.10 1.36
CA VAL A 92 2.20 1.79 2.49
C VAL A 92 2.08 0.80 3.64
N ALA A 93 2.62 1.12 4.80
CA ALA A 93 2.50 0.29 6.00
C ALA A 93 1.92 1.10 7.15
N GLU A 94 0.91 0.55 7.81
CA GLU A 94 0.21 1.17 8.93
C GLU A 94 0.64 0.51 10.25
N TYR A 95 0.81 1.35 11.26
CA TYR A 95 1.19 1.00 12.62
C TYR A 95 0.22 1.67 13.60
N GLU A 96 0.17 1.18 14.83
CA GLU A 96 -0.73 1.71 15.89
C GLU A 96 -0.64 3.24 16.07
N HIS A 97 0.55 3.82 15.86
CA HIS A 97 0.81 5.25 16.09
C HIS A 97 1.39 5.97 14.87
N GLY A 98 1.14 5.47 13.66
CA GLY A 98 1.64 6.14 12.46
C GLY A 98 1.66 5.28 11.22
N PHE A 99 2.35 5.77 10.19
CA PHE A 99 2.47 5.06 8.94
C PHE A 99 3.81 5.33 8.26
N VAL A 100 4.14 4.44 7.32
CA VAL A 100 5.30 4.49 6.45
C VAL A 100 4.80 4.43 5.01
N ILE A 101 5.36 5.28 4.15
CA ILE A 101 5.23 5.17 2.70
C ILE A 101 6.64 5.08 2.11
N LEU A 102 6.89 4.03 1.34
CA LEU A 102 8.04 3.92 0.45
C LEU A 102 7.53 4.05 -0.98
N ALA A 103 8.12 4.92 -1.79
CA ALA A 103 7.74 5.08 -3.18
C ALA A 103 8.98 5.14 -4.07
N LYS A 104 8.94 4.40 -5.17
CA LYS A 104 9.98 4.35 -6.20
C LYS A 104 9.41 4.75 -7.55
N GLY A 105 10.16 5.55 -8.32
CA GLY A 105 9.80 5.89 -9.68
C GLY A 105 10.83 6.78 -10.38
N PRO A 106 10.49 7.37 -11.53
CA PRO A 106 11.47 7.92 -12.48
C PRO A 106 11.94 9.35 -12.13
N TRP A 107 12.18 9.65 -10.84
CA TRP A 107 12.62 10.96 -10.36
C TRP A 107 13.90 10.87 -9.54
N SER A 108 14.52 12.02 -9.30
CA SER A 108 15.58 12.18 -8.29
C SER A 108 14.95 12.25 -6.89
N ALA A 109 15.20 11.23 -6.07
CA ALA A 109 14.66 11.17 -4.71
C ALA A 109 15.16 12.32 -3.83
N GLU A 110 16.41 12.77 -4.05
CA GLU A 110 16.99 13.90 -3.33
C GLU A 110 16.27 15.21 -3.68
N ASP A 111 16.01 15.47 -4.96
CA ASP A 111 15.27 16.65 -5.40
C ASP A 111 13.84 16.64 -4.88
N LEU A 112 13.18 15.48 -4.88
CA LEU A 112 11.83 15.32 -4.34
C LEU A 112 11.79 15.59 -2.83
N VAL A 113 12.77 15.10 -2.07
CA VAL A 113 12.90 15.35 -0.63
C VAL A 113 13.14 16.83 -0.35
N VAL A 114 13.99 17.49 -1.12
CA VAL A 114 14.25 18.92 -1.01
C VAL A 114 12.98 19.71 -1.32
N ALA A 115 12.33 19.44 -2.45
CA ALA A 115 11.11 20.13 -2.89
C ALA A 115 9.93 19.91 -1.93
N THR A 116 9.84 18.74 -1.28
CA THR A 116 8.82 18.47 -0.27
C THR A 116 9.17 19.14 1.07
N GLY A 117 10.44 19.09 1.45
CA GLY A 117 10.93 19.64 2.72
C GLY A 117 10.78 21.16 2.85
N THR A 118 10.82 21.91 1.74
CA THR A 118 10.58 23.37 1.75
C THR A 118 9.16 23.75 2.19
N ARG A 119 8.24 22.79 2.22
CA ARG A 119 6.82 22.98 2.56
C ARG A 119 6.52 22.66 4.02
N MET A 120 7.46 22.02 4.70
CA MET A 120 7.33 21.65 6.09
C MET A 120 7.79 22.82 6.95
N THR A 121 7.08 23.06 8.07
CA THR A 121 7.62 23.96 9.10
C THR A 121 8.80 23.21 9.73
N SER A 122 10.01 23.53 9.27
CA SER A 122 11.20 22.71 9.50
C SER A 122 11.59 22.73 10.97
N VAL A 123 11.82 21.55 11.53
CA VAL A 123 12.36 21.40 12.90
C VAL A 123 13.85 21.09 12.80
N GLU A 124 14.23 20.18 11.90
CA GLU A 124 15.61 19.73 11.72
C GLU A 124 15.88 19.41 10.24
N VAL A 125 16.96 19.99 9.72
CA VAL A 125 17.57 19.59 8.45
C VAL A 125 18.81 18.79 8.81
N SER A 126 18.72 17.47 8.73
CA SER A 126 19.89 16.60 8.89
C SER A 126 20.34 16.10 7.51
N ALA A 127 21.57 16.44 7.14
CA ALA A 127 22.32 15.73 6.12
C ALA A 127 23.15 14.65 6.83
N ASP A 128 22.48 13.67 7.43
CA ASP A 128 23.16 12.49 7.95
C ASP A 128 23.60 11.66 6.74
N GLU A 129 24.82 11.91 6.25
CA GLU A 129 25.41 11.09 5.20
C GLU A 129 25.25 9.59 5.56
N PRO A 130 24.77 8.76 4.63
CA PRO A 130 24.62 9.01 3.19
C PRO A 130 23.22 9.44 2.73
N PHE A 131 22.29 9.85 3.61
CA PHE A 131 20.90 10.10 3.22
C PHE A 131 20.54 11.60 3.27
N VAL A 132 19.81 12.07 2.26
CA VAL A 132 19.16 13.40 2.32
C VAL A 132 17.86 13.25 3.09
N ARG A 133 17.76 13.86 4.28
CA ARG A 133 16.58 13.81 5.15
C ARG A 133 16.05 15.20 5.46
N ARG A 134 14.73 15.30 5.60
CA ARG A 134 14.01 16.49 6.07
C ARG A 134 12.97 16.07 7.10
N SER A 135 12.99 16.72 8.26
CA SER A 135 12.07 16.48 9.37
C SER A 135 11.39 17.78 9.77
N GLY A 136 10.09 17.73 10.01
CA GLY A 136 9.31 18.93 10.28
C GLY A 136 7.82 18.63 10.43
N PHE A 137 7.02 19.68 10.45
CA PHE A 137 5.58 19.57 10.58
C PHE A 137 4.86 19.86 9.27
N LEU A 138 3.91 19.00 8.91
CA LEU A 138 2.92 19.26 7.87
C LEU A 138 1.56 19.35 8.55
N GLY A 139 0.99 20.55 8.61
CA GLY A 139 -0.13 20.82 9.51
C GLY A 139 0.31 20.66 10.98
N THR A 140 -0.39 19.82 11.74
CA THR A 140 -0.09 19.55 13.15
C THR A 140 0.78 18.31 13.38
N GLU A 141 1.06 17.54 12.32
CA GLU A 141 1.71 16.24 12.46
C GLU A 141 3.18 16.30 12.05
N ARG A 142 4.03 15.66 12.85
CA ARG A 142 5.43 15.48 12.52
C ARG A 142 5.55 14.49 11.36
N ARG A 143 6.35 14.86 10.38
CA ARG A 143 6.71 14.06 9.21
C ARG A 143 8.21 14.02 9.06
N ASP A 144 8.70 12.88 8.58
CA ASP A 144 10.05 12.75 8.06
C ASP A 144 9.98 12.29 6.60
N ILE A 145 10.78 12.91 5.74
CA ILE A 145 10.97 12.46 4.37
C ILE A 145 12.47 12.27 4.08
N THR A 146 12.83 11.16 3.48
CA THR A 146 14.23 10.75 3.27
C THR A 146 14.43 10.15 1.88
N ALA A 147 15.50 10.57 1.19
CA ALA A 147 15.97 9.92 -0.03
C ALA A 147 16.77 8.67 0.36
N VAL A 148 16.20 7.50 0.08
CA VAL A 148 16.76 6.20 0.50
C VAL A 148 17.81 5.73 -0.51
N ASP A 149 17.48 5.78 -1.80
CA ASP A 149 18.41 5.62 -2.92
C ASP A 149 18.18 6.74 -3.96
N GLU A 150 18.63 6.55 -5.20
CA GLU A 150 18.49 7.54 -6.28
C GLU A 150 17.02 7.83 -6.65
N HIS A 151 16.15 6.82 -6.54
CA HIS A 151 14.79 6.84 -7.08
C HIS A 151 13.71 6.54 -6.03
N THR A 152 14.11 6.27 -4.80
CA THR A 152 13.22 5.82 -3.71
C THR A 152 13.19 6.86 -2.59
N VAL A 153 11.97 7.28 -2.25
CA VAL A 153 11.69 8.12 -1.09
C VAL A 153 10.99 7.33 0.01
N LEU A 154 11.39 7.60 1.25
CA LEU A 154 10.73 7.17 2.47
C LEU A 154 10.03 8.37 3.08
N PHE A 155 8.74 8.23 3.34
CA PHE A 155 7.93 9.17 4.10
C PHE A 155 7.39 8.48 5.35
N THR A 156 7.56 9.09 6.51
CA THR A 156 7.04 8.54 7.77
C THR A 156 6.26 9.58 8.55
N ALA A 157 5.29 9.07 9.29
CA ALA A 157 4.35 9.81 10.10
C ALA A 157 4.25 9.17 11.48
N GLY A 158 4.31 9.98 12.55
CA GLY A 158 3.97 9.54 13.91
C GLY A 158 5.03 8.73 14.67
N VAL A 159 6.03 8.12 14.01
CA VAL A 159 7.01 7.23 14.68
C VAL A 159 8.43 7.39 14.12
N PRO A 160 9.32 8.20 14.74
CA PRO A 160 10.70 8.41 14.28
C PRO A 160 11.56 7.15 14.21
N ASP A 161 11.28 6.17 15.08
CA ASP A 161 12.02 4.91 15.16
C ASP A 161 11.83 4.04 13.91
N LEU A 162 10.69 4.17 13.22
CA LEU A 162 10.44 3.46 11.95
C LEU A 162 11.41 3.93 10.87
N THR A 163 11.67 5.25 10.78
CA THR A 163 12.65 5.81 9.86
C THR A 163 14.02 5.19 10.11
N ALA A 164 14.47 5.17 11.36
CA ALA A 164 15.78 4.60 11.73
C ALA A 164 15.88 3.10 11.41
N ALA A 165 14.81 2.32 11.68
CA ALA A 165 14.77 0.90 11.40
C ALA A 165 14.89 0.58 9.89
N ILE A 166 14.18 1.34 9.04
CA ILE A 166 14.23 1.20 7.58
C ILE A 166 15.62 1.56 7.05
N LEU A 167 16.17 2.71 7.47
CA LEU A 167 17.50 3.15 7.03
C LEU A 167 18.61 2.18 7.47
N ALA A 168 18.51 1.61 8.67
CA ALA A 168 19.43 0.56 9.13
C ALA A 168 19.34 -0.71 8.28
N ARG A 169 18.16 -1.02 7.73
CA ARG A 169 17.96 -2.16 6.83
C ARG A 169 18.54 -1.90 5.44
N VAL A 170 18.33 -0.70 4.91
CA VAL A 170 18.93 -0.23 3.65
C VAL A 170 20.45 -0.33 3.70
N ARG A 171 21.08 0.23 4.75
CA ARG A 171 22.55 0.15 4.95
C ARG A 171 23.08 -1.29 4.96
N ARG A 172 22.31 -2.24 5.51
CA ARG A 172 22.67 -3.67 5.52
C ARG A 172 22.49 -4.33 4.14
N GLY A 173 21.42 -4.02 3.42
CA GLY A 173 21.17 -4.54 2.07
C GLY A 173 22.18 -4.05 1.03
N SER A 174 22.71 -2.83 1.21
CA SER A 174 23.76 -2.25 0.37
C SER A 174 25.18 -2.72 0.74
N SER A 175 25.34 -3.47 1.84
CA SER A 175 26.65 -3.99 2.26
C SER A 175 26.92 -5.33 1.57
N PRO A 176 28.12 -5.55 0.98
CA PRO A 176 28.44 -6.83 0.36
C PRO A 176 28.36 -7.96 1.39
N PRO A 177 27.82 -9.14 1.02
CA PRO A 177 27.69 -10.28 1.92
C PRO A 177 29.09 -10.77 2.33
N GLY A 178 29.58 -10.34 3.50
CA GLY A 178 30.87 -10.76 4.03
C GLY A 178 31.54 -9.84 5.06
N ALA A 179 31.09 -8.60 5.27
CA ALA A 179 31.84 -7.62 6.07
C ALA A 179 31.41 -7.48 7.55
N GLY A 180 30.46 -8.25 8.08
CA GLY A 180 30.02 -8.08 9.46
C GLY A 180 29.44 -9.34 10.11
N GLY A 181 30.24 -10.02 10.92
CA GLY A 181 29.81 -11.10 11.82
C GLY A 181 28.97 -10.62 13.00
N GLY A 182 27.95 -9.80 12.73
CA GLY A 182 27.04 -9.29 13.74
C GLY A 182 25.80 -10.17 13.87
N THR A 183 25.76 -11.01 14.90
CA THR A 183 24.58 -11.74 15.39
C THR A 183 23.52 -10.82 16.04
N GLY A 184 23.53 -9.53 15.71
CA GLY A 184 22.51 -8.59 16.18
C GLY A 184 21.20 -8.94 15.50
N GLY A 185 20.31 -9.61 16.25
CA GLY A 185 19.01 -10.12 15.81
C GLY A 185 18.25 -9.10 14.99
N ALA A 186 18.44 -9.16 13.68
CA ALA A 186 17.74 -8.29 12.75
C ALA A 186 16.28 -8.74 12.81
N ALA A 187 15.41 -7.89 13.36
CA ALA A 187 13.98 -8.13 13.32
C ALA A 187 13.59 -8.49 11.87
N VAL A 188 12.90 -9.62 11.74
CA VAL A 188 12.37 -10.10 10.47
C VAL A 188 11.41 -9.02 9.95
N PRO A 189 11.44 -8.66 8.65
CA PRO A 189 10.45 -7.73 8.08
C PRO A 189 9.03 -8.18 8.33
N ALA A 190 8.07 -7.26 8.31
CA ALA A 190 6.65 -7.61 8.37
C ALA A 190 6.29 -8.67 7.32
N LEU A 191 6.69 -8.46 6.07
CA LEU A 191 6.44 -9.41 4.96
C LEU A 191 7.41 -10.60 4.94
N GLY A 192 8.43 -10.59 5.78
CA GLY A 192 9.38 -11.70 5.93
C GLY A 192 8.98 -12.70 7.01
N ALA A 193 7.90 -12.45 7.76
CA ALA A 193 7.40 -13.33 8.79
C ALA A 193 7.03 -14.72 8.22
N PRO A 194 7.18 -15.82 8.98
CA PRO A 194 7.00 -17.18 8.44
C PRO A 194 5.68 -17.43 7.71
N ASP A 195 4.58 -16.82 8.17
CA ASP A 195 3.24 -16.99 7.57
C ASP A 195 3.03 -16.11 6.33
N LEU A 196 3.74 -14.98 6.22
CA LEU A 196 3.61 -14.05 5.10
C LEU A 196 4.67 -14.24 4.04
N ALA A 197 5.88 -14.67 4.38
CA ALA A 197 6.98 -14.81 3.42
C ALA A 197 6.63 -15.69 2.21
N PRO A 198 5.95 -16.85 2.37
CA PRO A 198 5.52 -17.65 1.22
C PRO A 198 4.45 -16.95 0.37
N LEU A 199 3.53 -16.21 1.00
CA LEU A 199 2.50 -15.44 0.29
C LEU A 199 3.11 -14.27 -0.47
N TYR A 200 4.03 -13.54 0.15
CA TYR A 200 4.76 -12.45 -0.48
C TYR A 200 5.57 -12.96 -1.67
N ALA A 201 6.37 -14.02 -1.51
CA ALA A 201 7.15 -14.58 -2.61
C ALA A 201 6.28 -15.05 -3.79
N ARG A 202 5.07 -15.55 -3.53
CA ARG A 202 4.11 -15.94 -4.59
C ARG A 202 3.52 -14.74 -5.32
N HIS A 203 3.38 -13.60 -4.66
CA HIS A 203 2.63 -12.42 -5.15
C HIS A 203 3.48 -11.13 -5.23
N GLU A 204 4.80 -11.22 -5.20
CA GLU A 204 5.73 -10.08 -5.26
C GLU A 204 5.53 -9.19 -6.51
N GLY A 205 5.06 -9.82 -7.60
CA GLY A 205 4.71 -9.16 -8.86
C GLY A 205 3.25 -8.72 -8.97
N ALA A 206 2.44 -8.83 -7.93
CA ALA A 206 1.04 -8.41 -8.00
C ALA A 206 0.93 -6.89 -8.22
N ALA A 207 0.01 -6.48 -9.08
CA ALA A 207 -0.22 -5.06 -9.39
C ALA A 207 -0.72 -4.29 -8.16
N LEU A 208 -1.55 -4.94 -7.33
CA LEU A 208 -1.96 -4.47 -6.01
C LEU A 208 -2.06 -5.67 -5.06
N ALA A 209 -1.44 -5.55 -3.90
CA ALA A 209 -1.54 -6.52 -2.82
C ALA A 209 -1.70 -5.80 -1.47
N LEU A 210 -2.51 -6.38 -0.59
CA LEU A 210 -2.70 -5.98 0.78
C LEU A 210 -2.37 -7.18 1.66
N TYR A 211 -1.53 -6.96 2.65
CA TYR A 211 -1.10 -7.94 3.63
C TYR A 211 -1.55 -7.46 5.00
N ALA A 212 -2.21 -8.34 5.76
CA ALA A 212 -2.41 -8.17 7.20
C ALA A 212 -1.51 -9.19 7.92
N PRO A 213 -0.37 -8.74 8.48
CA PRO A 213 0.57 -9.62 9.19
C PRO A 213 0.03 -10.20 10.49
N GLU A 214 -0.98 -9.54 11.06
CA GLU A 214 -1.66 -9.97 12.29
C GLU A 214 -3.08 -10.49 11.99
N PRO A 215 -3.65 -11.30 12.89
CA PRO A 215 -5.03 -11.75 12.77
C PRO A 215 -6.02 -10.58 12.65
N LEU A 216 -7.06 -10.76 11.83
CA LEU A 216 -8.21 -9.89 11.84
C LEU A 216 -8.94 -10.07 13.17
N GLU A 217 -8.78 -9.11 14.08
CA GLU A 217 -9.51 -9.08 15.35
C GLU A 217 -11.00 -8.78 15.09
N LEU A 218 -11.75 -9.82 14.73
CA LEU A 218 -13.18 -9.69 14.50
C LEU A 218 -13.96 -9.68 15.82
N PRO A 219 -14.98 -8.82 15.95
CA PRO A 219 -15.86 -8.83 17.11
C PRO A 219 -16.43 -10.24 17.36
N PRO A 220 -16.55 -10.68 18.62
CA PRO A 220 -17.18 -11.96 18.93
C PRO A 220 -18.65 -11.95 18.51
N GLY A 221 -19.17 -13.10 18.09
CA GLY A 221 -20.59 -13.29 17.77
C GLY A 221 -20.96 -13.14 16.28
N LEU A 222 -20.03 -12.78 15.40
CA LEU A 222 -20.24 -12.92 13.96
C LEU A 222 -19.97 -14.38 13.56
N GLY A 223 -20.79 -14.94 12.67
CA GLY A 223 -20.57 -16.31 12.16
C GLY A 223 -19.20 -16.47 11.50
N THR A 224 -18.66 -15.39 10.94
CA THR A 224 -17.30 -15.30 10.37
C THR A 224 -16.19 -15.36 11.43
N SER A 225 -16.46 -14.93 12.67
CA SER A 225 -15.47 -14.95 13.75
C SER A 225 -15.02 -16.38 14.07
N LEU A 226 -15.90 -17.38 13.92
CA LEU A 226 -15.51 -18.79 14.09
C LEU A 226 -14.61 -19.30 12.97
N LEU A 227 -14.83 -18.85 11.73
CA LEU A 227 -14.00 -19.24 10.58
C LEU A 227 -12.62 -18.61 10.64
N LEU A 228 -12.52 -17.41 11.21
CA LEU A 228 -11.30 -16.61 11.24
C LEU A 228 -10.61 -16.64 12.61
N ALA A 229 -11.15 -17.37 13.59
CA ALA A 229 -10.62 -17.44 14.95
C ALA A 229 -9.15 -17.89 15.05
N ARG A 230 -8.69 -18.69 14.08
CA ARG A 230 -7.31 -19.18 14.00
C ARG A 230 -6.58 -18.68 12.75
N GLN A 231 -7.08 -17.62 12.13
CA GLN A 231 -6.35 -16.92 11.09
C GLN A 231 -5.13 -16.23 11.69
N ARG A 232 -3.98 -16.36 11.04
CA ARG A 232 -2.69 -15.85 11.46
C ARG A 232 -2.19 -14.75 10.54
N ALA A 233 -2.42 -14.89 9.24
CA ALA A 233 -2.10 -13.85 8.26
C ALA A 233 -3.14 -13.81 7.11
N LEU A 234 -3.23 -12.66 6.45
CA LEU A 234 -4.09 -12.46 5.29
C LEU A 234 -3.32 -11.77 4.18
N LEU A 235 -3.57 -12.19 2.95
CA LEU A 235 -3.22 -11.48 1.73
C LEU A 235 -4.49 -11.28 0.90
N ALA A 236 -4.73 -10.07 0.40
CA ALA A 236 -5.69 -9.79 -0.66
C ALA A 236 -4.95 -9.20 -1.86
N VAL A 237 -5.17 -9.74 -3.05
CA VAL A 237 -4.56 -9.28 -4.30
C VAL A 237 -5.63 -8.85 -5.28
N VAL A 238 -5.33 -7.84 -6.08
CA VAL A 238 -6.17 -7.36 -7.16
C VAL A 238 -5.30 -7.14 -8.40
N GLY A 239 -5.79 -7.60 -9.54
CA GLY A 239 -5.11 -7.41 -10.82
C GLY A 239 -6.08 -7.49 -12.00
N PRO A 240 -5.58 -7.27 -13.22
CA PRO A 240 -6.38 -7.45 -14.43
C PRO A 240 -6.77 -8.93 -14.58
N GLY A 241 -8.07 -9.19 -14.82
CA GLY A 241 -8.61 -10.50 -15.15
C GLY A 241 -8.77 -10.70 -16.67
N PRO A 242 -9.33 -11.84 -17.11
CA PRO A 242 -9.67 -12.06 -18.51
C PRO A 242 -10.79 -11.11 -18.97
N GLY A 243 -10.68 -10.63 -20.20
CA GLY A 243 -11.64 -9.66 -20.75
C GLY A 243 -11.57 -8.31 -20.04
N ASP A 244 -12.73 -7.70 -19.76
CA ASP A 244 -12.84 -6.42 -19.03
C ASP A 244 -13.21 -6.65 -17.56
N THR A 245 -12.46 -7.53 -16.90
CA THR A 245 -12.67 -7.87 -15.48
C THR A 245 -11.43 -7.56 -14.64
N LEU A 246 -11.61 -7.53 -13.32
CA LEU A 246 -10.54 -7.58 -12.34
C LEU A 246 -10.60 -8.89 -11.60
N ALA A 247 -9.45 -9.55 -11.47
CA ALA A 247 -9.28 -10.74 -10.65
C ALA A 247 -8.96 -10.32 -9.21
N PHE A 248 -9.78 -10.77 -8.27
CA PHE A 248 -9.59 -10.63 -6.83
C PHE A 248 -9.18 -11.98 -6.26
N GLY A 249 -8.13 -11.98 -5.44
CA GLY A 249 -7.69 -13.14 -4.68
C GLY A 249 -7.60 -12.80 -3.20
N VAL A 250 -8.04 -13.71 -2.33
CA VAL A 250 -7.85 -13.62 -0.87
C VAL A 250 -7.23 -14.92 -0.39
N HIS A 251 -6.10 -14.82 0.29
CA HIS A 251 -5.36 -15.94 0.87
C HIS A 251 -5.30 -15.73 2.37
N LEU A 252 -5.87 -16.68 3.10
CA LEU A 252 -5.85 -16.71 4.56
C LEU A 252 -4.91 -17.83 4.98
N VAL A 253 -4.01 -17.55 5.92
CA VAL A 253 -3.16 -18.57 6.56
C VAL A 253 -3.68 -18.78 7.97
N GLY A 254 -3.91 -20.02 8.37
CA GLY A 254 -4.53 -20.34 9.66
C GLY A 254 -4.97 -21.78 9.76
N GLU A 255 -5.76 -22.09 10.79
CA GLU A 255 -6.37 -23.41 10.94
C GLU A 255 -7.87 -23.32 10.68
N PHE A 256 -8.36 -24.09 9.71
CA PHE A 256 -9.76 -24.06 9.28
C PHE A 256 -10.47 -25.38 9.59
N PRO A 257 -11.73 -25.34 10.08
CA PRO A 257 -12.47 -26.56 10.38
C PRO A 257 -12.84 -27.34 9.11
N PRO A 258 -13.09 -28.66 9.21
CA PRO A 258 -13.65 -29.43 8.11
C PRO A 258 -14.93 -28.80 7.56
N GLY A 259 -15.04 -28.68 6.24
CA GLY A 259 -16.16 -28.01 5.57
C GLY A 259 -16.08 -26.48 5.53
N ALA A 260 -14.96 -25.87 5.95
CA ALA A 260 -14.77 -24.42 5.86
C ALA A 260 -14.96 -23.85 4.45
N SER A 261 -14.63 -24.61 3.39
CA SER A 261 -14.87 -24.19 2.00
C SER A 261 -16.34 -23.80 1.76
N ALA A 262 -17.31 -24.65 2.14
CA ALA A 262 -18.73 -24.34 2.02
C ALA A 262 -19.15 -23.11 2.85
N ASN A 263 -18.51 -22.89 4.01
CA ASN A 263 -18.77 -21.72 4.83
C ASN A 263 -18.22 -20.43 4.19
N PHE A 264 -17.04 -20.47 3.58
CA PHE A 264 -16.48 -19.35 2.82
C PHE A 264 -17.30 -19.06 1.55
N GLU A 265 -17.76 -20.08 0.83
CA GLU A 265 -18.69 -19.89 -0.29
C GLU A 265 -19.98 -19.21 0.16
N ASN A 266 -20.58 -19.67 1.26
CA ASN A 266 -21.78 -19.07 1.83
C ASN A 266 -21.54 -17.64 2.30
N LEU A 267 -20.36 -17.34 2.86
CA LEU A 267 -19.97 -15.98 3.23
C LEU A 267 -19.93 -15.06 2.01
N VAL A 268 -19.24 -15.47 0.94
CA VAL A 268 -19.16 -14.66 -0.29
C VAL A 268 -20.55 -14.47 -0.92
N ARG A 269 -21.39 -15.52 -0.94
CA ARG A 269 -22.78 -15.41 -1.40
C ARG A 269 -23.63 -14.48 -0.52
N SER A 270 -23.43 -14.51 0.78
CA SER A 270 -24.08 -13.59 1.72
C SER A 270 -23.61 -12.14 1.53
N MET A 271 -22.33 -11.93 1.21
CA MET A 271 -21.82 -10.60 0.86
C MET A 271 -22.44 -10.11 -0.46
N ALA A 272 -22.54 -10.98 -1.46
CA ALA A 272 -23.14 -10.69 -2.76
C ALA A 272 -24.64 -10.34 -2.71
N SER A 273 -25.35 -10.79 -1.68
CA SER A 273 -26.76 -10.46 -1.48
C SER A 273 -26.97 -9.09 -0.83
N THR A 274 -25.94 -8.50 -0.22
CA THR A 274 -26.00 -7.12 0.31
C THR A 274 -26.03 -6.08 -0.80
N ASP A 275 -26.59 -4.91 -0.53
CA ASP A 275 -26.62 -3.79 -1.48
C ASP A 275 -25.20 -3.34 -1.85
N LEU A 276 -24.30 -3.28 -0.86
CA LEU A 276 -22.89 -2.95 -1.11
C LEU A 276 -22.25 -4.00 -2.01
N GLY A 277 -22.37 -5.29 -1.68
CA GLY A 277 -21.78 -6.36 -2.49
C GLY A 277 -22.33 -6.45 -3.90
N ALA A 278 -23.60 -6.09 -4.11
CA ALA A 278 -24.17 -5.93 -5.44
C ALA A 278 -23.57 -4.71 -6.17
N ALA A 279 -23.46 -3.56 -5.49
CA ALA A 279 -22.92 -2.34 -6.05
C ALA A 279 -21.45 -2.49 -6.48
N ILE A 280 -20.62 -3.18 -5.69
CA ILE A 280 -19.21 -3.42 -6.02
C ILE A 280 -18.99 -4.68 -6.88
N GLY A 281 -20.06 -5.28 -7.41
CA GLY A 281 -19.98 -6.35 -8.41
C GLY A 281 -19.69 -7.76 -7.89
N ILE A 282 -19.68 -8.00 -6.58
CA ILE A 282 -19.50 -9.37 -6.02
C ILE A 282 -20.58 -10.31 -6.56
N ARG A 283 -21.82 -9.83 -6.70
CA ARG A 283 -22.92 -10.63 -7.28
C ARG A 283 -22.62 -11.12 -8.70
N ALA A 284 -22.05 -10.26 -9.54
CA ALA A 284 -21.66 -10.62 -10.89
C ALA A 284 -20.48 -11.61 -10.90
N GLY A 285 -19.56 -11.48 -9.93
CA GLY A 285 -18.40 -12.37 -9.82
C GLY A 285 -18.68 -13.77 -9.26
N LEU A 286 -19.89 -14.03 -8.73
CA LEU A 286 -20.23 -15.34 -8.15
C LEU A 286 -20.11 -16.51 -9.14
N GLU A 287 -20.26 -16.27 -10.44
CA GLU A 287 -20.10 -17.29 -11.48
C GLU A 287 -18.65 -17.79 -11.60
N SER A 288 -17.69 -16.94 -11.24
CA SER A 288 -16.25 -17.22 -11.26
C SER A 288 -15.67 -17.60 -9.90
N LEU A 289 -16.52 -17.66 -8.86
CA LEU A 289 -16.08 -17.89 -7.49
C LEU A 289 -15.39 -19.26 -7.36
N GLN A 290 -14.14 -19.23 -6.90
CA GLN A 290 -13.35 -20.40 -6.53
C GLN A 290 -12.99 -20.31 -5.06
N VAL A 291 -13.18 -21.41 -4.33
CA VAL A 291 -12.82 -21.51 -2.91
C VAL A 291 -12.09 -22.82 -2.67
N GLU A 292 -10.81 -22.73 -2.36
CA GLU A 292 -9.96 -23.85 -2.00
C GLU A 292 -9.56 -23.72 -0.54
N VAL A 293 -9.69 -24.81 0.22
CA VAL A 293 -9.24 -24.85 1.62
C VAL A 293 -8.40 -26.10 1.80
N ASP A 294 -7.18 -25.93 2.28
CA ASP A 294 -6.23 -27.00 2.53
C ASP A 294 -5.77 -26.99 4.00
N GLU A 295 -4.77 -27.81 4.30
CA GLU A 295 -4.13 -27.82 5.62
C GLU A 295 -3.26 -26.57 5.78
N GLY A 296 -3.84 -25.53 6.39
CA GLY A 296 -3.10 -24.33 6.78
C GLY A 296 -3.48 -23.07 6.00
N ALA A 297 -4.25 -23.20 4.89
CA ALA A 297 -4.68 -22.06 4.10
C ALA A 297 -6.11 -22.17 3.57
N ALA A 298 -6.70 -21.00 3.31
CA ALA A 298 -7.92 -20.86 2.54
C ALA A 298 -7.68 -19.82 1.44
N ILE A 299 -7.96 -20.17 0.19
CA ILE A 299 -7.76 -19.35 -0.99
C ILE A 299 -9.11 -19.13 -1.64
N MET A 300 -9.47 -17.87 -1.86
CA MET A 300 -10.70 -17.47 -2.52
C MET A 300 -10.35 -16.60 -3.72
N GLY A 301 -10.94 -16.90 -4.87
CA GLY A 301 -10.78 -16.14 -6.10
C GLY A 301 -12.13 -15.76 -6.68
N LEU A 302 -12.25 -14.54 -7.21
CA LEU A 302 -13.42 -14.12 -7.98
C LEU A 302 -13.04 -13.03 -8.99
N GLU A 303 -13.71 -13.01 -10.14
CA GLU A 303 -13.56 -12.01 -11.19
C GLU A 303 -14.75 -11.05 -11.15
N VAL A 304 -14.48 -9.74 -11.15
CA VAL A 304 -15.53 -8.70 -11.16
C VAL A 304 -15.45 -7.88 -12.43
N PRO A 305 -16.58 -7.62 -13.13
CA PRO A 305 -16.59 -6.68 -14.24
C PRO A 305 -16.10 -5.29 -13.82
N ALA A 306 -15.13 -4.75 -14.54
CA ALA A 306 -14.48 -3.49 -14.20
C ALA A 306 -15.46 -2.31 -14.15
N GLU A 307 -16.35 -2.24 -15.14
CA GLU A 307 -17.39 -1.22 -15.22
C GLU A 307 -18.32 -1.24 -13.98
N THR A 308 -18.77 -2.42 -13.56
CA THR A 308 -19.63 -2.57 -12.38
C THR A 308 -18.93 -2.07 -11.12
N LEU A 309 -17.67 -2.46 -10.91
CA LEU A 309 -16.90 -2.00 -9.76
C LEU A 309 -16.68 -0.48 -9.82
N ALA A 310 -16.29 0.06 -10.97
CA ALA A 310 -16.07 1.50 -11.16
C ALA A 310 -17.35 2.30 -10.84
N LEU A 311 -18.52 1.85 -11.30
CA LEU A 311 -19.80 2.46 -10.96
C LEU A 311 -20.11 2.37 -9.47
N GLY A 312 -19.92 1.20 -8.87
CA GLY A 312 -20.10 0.99 -7.43
C GLY A 312 -19.24 1.91 -6.59
N LEU A 313 -17.95 2.04 -6.93
CA LEU A 313 -17.02 2.93 -6.24
C LEU A 313 -17.41 4.40 -6.39
N ARG A 314 -17.86 4.85 -7.57
CA ARG A 314 -18.38 6.22 -7.73
C ARG A 314 -19.58 6.49 -6.83
N LEU A 315 -20.47 5.53 -6.68
CA LEU A 315 -21.65 5.67 -5.82
C LEU A 315 -21.27 5.72 -4.33
N VAL A 316 -20.32 4.88 -3.92
CA VAL A 316 -19.87 4.82 -2.52
C VAL A 316 -19.02 6.04 -2.15
N PHE A 317 -18.17 6.51 -3.07
CA PHE A 317 -17.11 7.47 -2.76
C PHE A 317 -17.26 8.85 -3.42
N GLY A 318 -18.27 9.05 -4.28
CA GLY A 318 -18.40 10.26 -5.08
C GLY A 318 -18.49 11.56 -4.27
N GLY A 319 -19.02 11.51 -3.04
CA GLY A 319 -19.01 12.64 -2.11
C GLY A 319 -17.73 12.74 -1.28
N GLU A 320 -17.32 11.63 -0.66
CA GLU A 320 -16.23 11.62 0.33
C GLU A 320 -14.84 11.89 -0.28
N ILE A 321 -14.57 11.42 -1.51
CA ILE A 321 -13.26 11.67 -2.14
C ILE A 321 -13.11 13.13 -2.53
N ALA A 322 -14.17 13.76 -3.02
CA ALA A 322 -14.14 15.18 -3.34
C ALA A 322 -13.84 16.01 -2.09
N GLU A 323 -14.43 15.66 -0.94
CA GLU A 323 -14.16 16.30 0.35
C GLU A 323 -12.76 16.00 0.90
N LEU A 324 -12.27 14.75 0.82
CA LEU A 324 -10.91 14.39 1.26
C LEU A 324 -9.81 15.09 0.45
N LEU A 325 -10.07 15.33 -0.84
CA LEU A 325 -9.14 16.04 -1.72
C LEU A 325 -9.34 17.56 -1.71
N ALA A 326 -10.55 18.03 -1.37
CA ALA A 326 -10.84 19.44 -1.15
C ALA A 326 -10.46 19.83 0.29
N VAL A 327 -9.23 20.30 0.48
CA VAL A 327 -8.88 20.97 1.75
C VAL A 327 -9.74 22.24 1.88
N PRO A 328 -10.34 22.53 3.05
CA PRO A 328 -11.05 23.78 3.28
C PRO A 328 -10.10 24.94 2.97
N GLY A 329 -10.45 25.72 1.94
CA GLY A 329 -9.77 26.99 1.71
C GLY A 329 -9.83 27.78 3.01
N GLY A 330 -8.67 28.20 3.52
CA GLY A 330 -8.58 29.14 4.61
C GLY A 330 -9.34 30.39 4.23
N GLY A 331 -10.59 30.47 4.66
CA GLY A 331 -11.36 31.69 4.68
C GLY A 331 -10.99 32.45 5.94
N GLY A 332 -10.35 33.61 5.77
CA GLY A 332 -10.03 34.56 6.83
C GLY A 332 -8.63 35.11 6.72
#